data_AF-A0A537K544-F1
#
_entry.id   AF-A0A537K544-F1
#
_cell.length_a   1.000
_cell.length_b   1.000
_cell.length_c   1.000
_cell.angle_alpha   90.00
_cell.angle_beta   90.00
_cell.angle_gamma   90.00
#
_symmetry.space_group_name_H-M   'P 1'
#
loop_
_entity.id
_entity.type
_entity.pdbx_description
1 polymer ?
#
loop_
_entity_poly.entity_id
_entity_poly.type
_entity_poly.pdbx_seq_one_letter_code
_entity_poly.pdbx_strand_id
1 'polypeptide(L)'
;MTTSVRLDPETERSLTRLARSSGRSRSAIIRDAILRLSEETAGAPAGPTFHDTIADVIGIVNRGRGSRAARSEELLRAMFAKRRAKR
;
A
#
# COMPACT_ATOMS: atom_id res chain seq x y z
N MET A 1 1.53 -3.27 8.33
CA MET A 1 2.65 -3.56 7.41
C MET A 1 3.94 -3.14 8.10
N THR A 2 4.99 -3.97 8.04
CA THR A 2 6.29 -3.69 8.66
C THR A 2 7.32 -3.44 7.58
N THR A 3 8.06 -2.34 7.67
CA THR A 3 9.12 -1.96 6.72
C THR A 3 10.44 -1.91 7.47
N SER A 4 11.49 -2.52 6.90
CA SER A 4 12.85 -2.47 7.41
C SER A 4 13.70 -1.59 6.51
N VAL A 5 14.41 -0.63 7.09
CA VAL A 5 15.25 0.34 6.38
C VAL A 5 16.61 0.39 7.08
N ARG A 6 17.69 0.35 6.29
CA ARG A 6 19.05 0.57 6.82
C ARG A 6 19.28 2.07 6.97
N LEU A 7 19.76 2.47 8.13
CA LEU A 7 20.15 3.86 8.42
C LEU A 7 21.67 3.96 8.41
N ASP A 8 22.18 5.11 8.00
CA ASP A 8 23.58 5.44 8.23
C ASP A 8 23.85 5.62 9.74
N PRO A 9 25.11 5.46 10.18
CA PRO A 9 25.43 5.52 11.61
C PRO A 9 25.12 6.87 12.27
N GLU A 10 25.11 7.97 11.52
CA GLU A 10 24.82 9.30 12.07
C GLU A 10 23.32 9.46 12.36
N THR A 11 22.48 9.07 11.40
CA THR A 11 21.01 9.07 11.56
C THR A 11 20.57 8.16 12.70
N GLU A 12 21.19 6.97 12.84
CA GLU A 12 20.87 6.06 13.95
C GLU A 12 21.20 6.66 15.33
N ARG A 13 22.35 7.35 15.46
CA ARG A 13 22.73 8.04 16.70
C ARG A 13 21.77 9.16 17.03
N SER A 14 21.39 9.96 16.03
CA SER A 14 20.42 11.06 16.19
C SER A 14 19.05 10.54 16.61
N LEU A 15 18.54 9.49 15.96
CA LEU A 15 17.28 8.85 16.32
C LEU A 15 17.31 8.27 17.75
N THR A 16 18.43 7.67 18.14
CA THR A 16 18.61 7.12 19.50
C THR A 16 18.63 8.23 20.55
N ARG A 17 19.31 9.34 20.27
CA ARG A 17 19.34 10.52 21.16
C ARG A 17 17.95 11.15 21.29
N LEU A 18 17.20 11.26 20.19
CA LEU A 18 15.82 11.76 20.19
C LEU A 18 14.90 10.86 21.00
N ALA A 19 15.01 9.53 20.84
CA ALA A 19 14.23 8.58 21.63
C ALA A 19 14.49 8.72 23.13
N ARG A 20 15.78 8.84 23.53
CA ARG A 20 16.17 9.00 24.93
C ARG A 20 15.67 10.31 25.53
N SER A 21 15.84 11.43 24.83
CA SER A 21 15.47 12.76 25.33
C SER A 21 13.96 13.00 25.36
N SER A 22 13.21 12.42 24.42
CA SER A 22 11.74 12.58 24.35
C SER A 22 10.96 11.50 25.10
N GLY A 23 11.61 10.41 25.54
CA GLY A 23 10.93 9.24 26.11
C GLY A 23 10.06 8.47 25.11
N ARG A 24 10.10 8.81 23.83
CA ARG A 24 9.30 8.19 22.77
C ARG A 24 10.04 7.01 22.14
N SER A 25 9.29 6.04 21.62
CA SER A 25 9.89 4.94 20.86
C SER A 25 10.46 5.46 19.53
N ARG A 26 11.53 4.80 19.04
CA ARG A 26 12.14 5.09 17.73
C ARG A 26 11.10 5.10 16.60
N SER A 27 10.20 4.11 16.60
CA SER A 27 9.12 4.02 15.60
C SER A 27 8.11 5.15 15.71
N ALA A 28 7.83 5.66 16.92
CA ALA A 28 6.94 6.81 17.09
C ALA A 28 7.58 8.09 16.54
N ILE A 29 8.88 8.27 16.73
CA ILE A 29 9.63 9.41 16.17
C ILE A 29 9.68 9.33 14.65
N ILE A 30 10.02 8.16 14.08
CA ILE A 30 10.04 7.97 12.63
C ILE A 30 8.67 8.24 12.02
N ARG A 31 7.59 7.75 12.65
CA ARG A 31 6.22 7.96 12.16
C ARG A 31 5.85 9.45 12.13
N ASP A 32 6.15 10.18 13.20
CA ASP A 32 5.89 11.61 13.32
C ASP A 32 6.69 12.42 12.28
N ALA A 33 7.98 12.08 12.09
CA ALA A 33 8.81 12.71 11.07
C ALA A 33 8.26 12.49 9.64
N ILE A 34 7.82 11.28 9.33
CA ILE A 34 7.20 10.96 8.02
C ILE A 34 5.90 11.75 7.82
N LEU A 35 5.05 11.84 8.86
CA LEU A 35 3.80 12.57 8.78
C LEU A 35 4.04 14.06 8.50
N ARG A 36 4.92 14.70 9.27
CA ARG A 36 5.28 16.11 9.06
C ARG A 36 5.85 16.36 7.68
N LEU A 37 6.76 15.50 7.22
CA LEU A 37 7.31 15.60 5.87
C LEU A 37 6.20 15.44 4.81
N SER A 38 5.23 14.55 5.04
CA SER A 38 4.11 14.37 4.12
C SER A 38 3.19 15.60 4.09
N GLU A 39 2.95 16.23 5.24
CA GLU A 39 2.13 17.44 5.35
C GLU A 39 2.83 18.65 4.69
N GLU A 40 4.12 18.81 4.94
CA GLU A 40 4.97 19.83 4.29
C GLU A 40 5.00 19.62 2.76
N THR A 41 5.10 18.38 2.31
CA THR A 41 5.08 18.05 0.87
C THR A 41 3.67 18.21 0.28
N ALA A 42 2.62 17.93 1.04
CA ALA A 42 1.22 18.08 0.63
C ALA A 42 0.75 19.55 0.59
N GLY A 43 1.55 20.49 1.09
CA GLY A 43 1.37 21.93 0.84
C GLY A 43 1.52 22.30 -0.65
N ALA A 44 2.19 21.47 -1.45
CA ALA A 44 1.94 21.40 -2.89
C ALA A 44 0.80 20.40 -3.09
N PRO A 45 -0.33 20.77 -3.72
CA PRO A 45 -1.40 19.81 -3.95
C PRO A 45 -0.80 18.63 -4.70
N ALA A 46 -0.75 17.46 -4.06
CA ALA A 46 -0.50 16.22 -4.75
C ALA A 46 -1.65 16.11 -5.77
N GLY A 47 -1.33 16.42 -7.03
CA GLY A 47 -2.28 16.26 -8.12
C GLY A 47 -2.82 14.83 -8.12
N PRO A 48 -3.93 14.58 -8.83
CA PRO A 48 -4.52 13.25 -8.91
C PRO A 48 -3.44 12.21 -9.17
N THR A 49 -3.39 11.18 -8.33
CA THR A 49 -2.44 10.09 -8.52
C THR A 49 -2.70 9.45 -9.89
N PHE A 50 -1.73 8.73 -10.46
CA PHE A 50 -1.96 8.01 -11.72
C PHE A 50 -3.20 7.10 -11.62
N HIS A 51 -3.47 6.54 -10.44
CA HIS A 51 -4.68 5.79 -10.14
C HIS A 51 -5.95 6.64 -10.24
N ASP A 52 -5.95 7.87 -9.70
CA ASP A 52 -7.09 8.79 -9.78
C ASP A 52 -7.36 9.23 -11.22
N THR A 53 -6.31 9.47 -12.01
CA THR A 53 -6.41 9.85 -13.44
C THR A 53 -7.01 8.72 -14.30
N ILE A 54 -6.81 7.47 -13.91
CA ILE A 54 -7.36 6.31 -14.63
C ILE A 54 -8.61 5.74 -13.97
N ALA A 55 -9.06 6.27 -12.83
CA ALA A 55 -10.22 5.74 -12.10
C ALA A 55 -11.48 5.75 -12.98
N ASP A 56 -11.67 6.80 -13.77
CA ASP A 56 -12.78 6.91 -14.73
C ASP A 56 -12.65 5.94 -15.91
N VAL A 57 -11.43 5.49 -16.22
CA VAL A 57 -11.15 4.43 -17.22
C VAL A 57 -11.35 3.04 -16.60
N ILE A 58 -11.06 2.88 -15.31
CA ILE A 58 -11.30 1.69 -14.49
C ILE A 58 -12.79 1.66 -14.07
N GLY A 59 -13.66 1.45 -15.05
CA GLY A 59 -15.10 1.38 -14.80
C GLY A 59 -15.93 1.21 -16.07
N ILE A 60 -15.38 1.64 -17.22
CA ILE A 60 -16.01 1.55 -18.54
C ILE A 60 -16.18 0.09 -18.99
N VAL A 61 -15.36 -0.82 -18.47
CA VAL A 61 -15.47 -2.26 -18.75
C VAL A 61 -15.89 -2.96 -17.48
N ASN A 62 -17.04 -3.62 -17.48
CA ASN A 62 -17.48 -4.48 -16.38
C ASN A 62 -16.51 -5.67 -16.24
N ARG A 63 -15.41 -5.47 -15.50
CA ARG A 63 -14.41 -6.52 -15.20
C ARG A 63 -14.91 -7.48 -14.12
N GLY A 64 -16.24 -7.60 -13.94
CA GLY A 64 -16.88 -8.50 -13.00
C GLY A 64 -16.43 -8.28 -11.56
N ARG A 65 -16.82 -9.19 -10.65
CA ARG A 65 -16.39 -9.14 -9.25
C ARG A 65 -14.86 -9.12 -9.17
N GLY A 66 -14.29 -8.08 -8.56
CA GLY A 66 -12.84 -7.79 -8.44
C GLY A 66 -11.98 -8.83 -7.71
N SER A 67 -12.48 -10.05 -7.54
CA SER A 67 -11.81 -11.18 -6.89
C SER A 67 -11.52 -12.35 -7.85
N ARG A 68 -11.51 -12.12 -9.17
CA ARG A 68 -11.25 -13.19 -10.16
C ARG A 68 -9.89 -13.89 -9.95
N ALA A 69 -8.87 -13.15 -9.53
CA ALA A 69 -7.57 -13.75 -9.21
C ALA A 69 -7.68 -14.70 -8.00
N ALA A 70 -8.33 -14.25 -6.92
CA ALA A 70 -8.55 -15.04 -5.70
C ALA A 70 -9.49 -16.24 -5.92
N ARG A 71 -10.42 -16.15 -6.88
CA ARG A 71 -11.41 -17.20 -7.20
C ARG A 71 -11.12 -17.92 -8.52
N SER A 72 -9.89 -17.82 -9.01
CA SER A 72 -9.49 -18.40 -10.30
C SER A 72 -9.68 -19.92 -10.32
N GLU A 73 -9.35 -20.59 -9.23
CA GLU A 73 -9.51 -22.04 -9.10
C GLU A 73 -10.99 -22.47 -9.04
N GLU A 74 -11.83 -21.77 -8.29
CA GLU A 74 -13.28 -22.03 -8.21
C GLU A 74 -13.93 -21.91 -9.60
N LEU A 75 -13.60 -20.85 -10.34
CA LEU A 75 -14.10 -20.61 -11.69
C LEU A 75 -13.62 -21.69 -12.67
N LEU A 76 -12.36 -22.10 -12.57
CA LEU A 76 -11.80 -23.14 -13.42
C LEU A 76 -12.44 -24.50 -13.16
N ARG A 77 -12.64 -24.88 -11.89
CA ARG A 77 -13.35 -26.10 -11.49
C ARG A 77 -14.79 -26.11 -12.02
N ALA A 78 -15.51 -24.99 -11.91
CA ALA A 78 -16.86 -24.87 -12.44
C ALA A 78 -16.93 -25.03 -13.97
N MET A 79 -15.92 -24.52 -14.70
CA MET A 79 -15.83 -24.72 -16.15
C MET A 79 -15.63 -26.20 -16.53
N PHE A 80 -14.73 -26.91 -15.84
CA PHE A 80 -14.51 -28.34 -16.08
C PHE A 80 -15.74 -29.19 -15.75
N ALA A 81 -16.45 -28.88 -14.66
CA ALA A 81 -17.68 -29.56 -14.29
C ALA A 81 -18.76 -29.42 -15.37
N LYS A 82 -18.97 -28.20 -15.89
CA LYS A 82 -19.92 -27.95 -16.99
C LYS A 82 -19.54 -28.69 -18.28
N ARG A 83 -18.24 -28.79 -18.59
CA ARG A 83 -17.75 -29.49 -19.79
C ARG A 83 -17.92 -31.00 -19.69
N ARG A 84 -17.84 -31.56 -18.48
CA ARG A 84 -18.06 -32.98 -18.20
C ARG A 84 -19.55 -33.36 -18.19
N ALA A 85 -20.43 -32.46 -17.76
CA ALA A 85 -21.88 -32.66 -17.77
C ALA A 85 -22.52 -32.56 -19.17
N LYS A 86 -21.80 -31.99 -20.15
CA LYS A 86 -22.23 -31.89 -21.55
C LYS A 86 -21.83 -33.10 -22.41
N ARG A 87 -21.19 -34.10 -21.81
CA ARG A 87 -20.69 -35.31 -22.47
C ARG A 87 -21.43 -36.51 -21.91
#